data_AF-A0A2V9UWM8-F1
#
_entry.id   AF-A0A2V9UWM8-F1
#
_cell.length_a   1.000
_cell.length_b   1.000
_cell.length_c   1.000
_cell.angle_alpha   90.00
_cell.angle_beta   90.00
_cell.angle_gamma   90.00
#
_symmetry.space_group_name_H-M   'P 1'
#
loop_
_entity.id
_entity.type
_entity.pdbx_description
1 polymer ?
#
loop_
_entity_poly.entity_id
_entity_poly.type
_entity_poly.pdbx_seq_one_letter_code
_entity_poly.pdbx_strand_id
1 'polypeptide(L)'
;MTFVLAILIFVTVTLAVFAFGAAAMAPTSVLGSRLRALGWQRPEVEEKPAIKERFEQALNPLSKALPLSASEMSRTRAWLVQAGYRDARHLTIYSGIRMLLGLVGLAAVVLSGAGLNSPMLLVGIPALGFFIPRFILKRMIKDRQLRIRLALPDALDLTVICVEAGLALDQAMMRVGEDLRPSHPDLSDEFHLLTLEMRAGKPRAEALRNLVVRTGVDDVRSLVATLVQTDRFGTSVAQALRVHSDSLRTERRQRAEEQAAKTTIKMVPPLVVFVLVPILFVTIGPAVIQLVRMLLPEGGR
;
A
#
# COMPACT_ATOMS: atom_id res chain seq x y z
N MET A 1 -22.43 -34.22 -13.25
CA MET A 1 -21.18 -33.91 -12.51
C MET A 1 -20.95 -32.41 -12.37
N THR A 2 -21.08 -31.61 -13.43
CA THR A 2 -20.94 -30.13 -13.40
C THR A 2 -21.86 -29.43 -12.40
N PHE A 3 -23.12 -29.83 -12.29
CA PHE A 3 -24.07 -29.28 -11.31
C PHE A 3 -23.67 -29.54 -9.84
N VAL A 4 -23.16 -30.73 -9.52
CA VAL A 4 -22.72 -31.08 -8.16
C VAL A 4 -21.48 -30.27 -7.78
N LEU A 5 -20.56 -30.10 -8.74
CA LEU A 5 -19.36 -29.29 -8.59
C LEU A 5 -19.70 -27.80 -8.40
N ALA A 6 -20.69 -27.29 -9.13
CA ALA A 6 -21.19 -25.93 -8.99
C ALA A 6 -21.79 -25.67 -7.60
N ILE A 7 -22.60 -26.60 -7.08
CA ILE A 7 -23.21 -26.50 -5.75
C ILE A 7 -22.14 -26.56 -4.66
N LEU A 8 -21.15 -27.44 -4.79
CA LEU A 8 -20.09 -27.59 -3.78
C LEU A 8 -19.17 -26.36 -3.74
N ILE A 9 -18.89 -25.76 -4.91
CA ILE A 9 -18.17 -24.49 -5.01
C ILE A 9 -19.00 -23.34 -4.43
N PHE A 10 -20.29 -23.27 -4.76
CA PHE A 10 -21.18 -22.25 -4.20
C PHE A 10 -21.20 -22.34 -2.67
N VAL A 11 -21.39 -23.55 -2.12
CA VAL A 11 -21.42 -23.77 -0.66
C VAL A 11 -20.08 -23.42 -0.01
N THR A 12 -18.95 -23.76 -0.62
CA THR A 12 -17.62 -23.40 -0.08
C THR A 12 -17.33 -21.91 -0.15
N VAL A 13 -17.74 -21.23 -1.22
CA VAL A 13 -17.67 -19.76 -1.34
C VAL A 13 -18.57 -19.10 -0.31
N THR A 14 -19.82 -19.55 -0.16
CA THR A 14 -20.76 -19.00 0.83
C THR A 14 -20.29 -19.25 2.27
N LEU A 15 -19.75 -20.44 2.58
CA LEU A 15 -19.15 -20.72 3.88
C LEU A 15 -17.90 -19.88 4.14
N ALA A 16 -17.05 -19.68 3.13
CA ALA A 16 -15.86 -18.84 3.26
C ALA A 16 -16.24 -17.36 3.47
N VAL A 17 -17.23 -16.85 2.73
CA VAL A 17 -17.77 -15.49 2.88
C VAL A 17 -18.44 -15.33 4.24
N PHE A 18 -19.22 -16.31 4.69
CA PHE A 18 -19.92 -16.28 5.98
C PHE A 18 -18.94 -16.41 7.15
N ALA A 19 -17.96 -17.32 7.08
CA ALA A 19 -16.90 -17.45 8.08
C ALA A 19 -16.01 -16.20 8.12
N PHE A 20 -15.73 -15.59 6.97
CA PHE A 20 -15.00 -14.33 6.89
C PHE A 20 -15.81 -13.16 7.43
N GLY A 21 -17.09 -13.05 7.09
CA GLY A 21 -18.02 -12.05 7.63
C GLY A 21 -18.15 -12.19 9.15
N ALA A 22 -18.28 -13.41 9.64
CA ALA A 22 -18.30 -13.72 11.07
C ALA A 22 -16.96 -13.40 11.74
N ALA A 23 -15.80 -13.65 11.11
CA ALA A 23 -14.49 -13.32 11.65
C ALA A 23 -14.16 -11.81 11.59
N ALA A 24 -14.69 -11.09 10.60
CA ALA A 24 -14.57 -9.64 10.46
C ALA A 24 -15.53 -8.87 11.38
N MET A 25 -16.73 -9.42 11.61
CA MET A 25 -17.72 -8.89 12.55
C MET A 25 -17.53 -9.41 13.97
N ALA A 26 -16.72 -10.47 14.18
CA ALA A 26 -16.40 -10.98 15.52
C ALA A 26 -15.86 -9.82 16.36
N PRO A 27 -16.62 -9.34 17.36
CA PRO A 27 -16.21 -8.21 18.15
C PRO A 27 -15.05 -8.66 19.00
N THR A 28 -13.83 -8.30 18.61
CA THR A 28 -12.65 -8.41 19.47
C THR A 28 -12.82 -7.44 20.63
N SER A 29 -13.49 -7.93 21.67
CA SER A 29 -13.09 -7.76 23.07
C SER A 29 -12.71 -6.35 23.53
N VAL A 30 -13.47 -5.32 23.14
CA VAL A 30 -13.55 -4.11 24.00
C VAL A 30 -14.12 -4.51 25.37
N LEU A 31 -14.97 -5.55 25.39
CA LEU A 31 -15.44 -6.23 26.59
C LEU A 31 -14.31 -6.94 27.36
N GLY A 32 -13.33 -7.53 26.67
CA GLY A 32 -12.27 -8.32 27.31
C GLY A 32 -11.08 -7.51 27.87
N SER A 33 -10.89 -6.27 27.40
CA SER A 33 -9.99 -5.31 28.04
C SER A 33 -10.65 -4.61 29.22
N ARG A 34 -11.97 -4.36 29.16
CA ARG A 34 -12.75 -3.79 30.27
C ARG A 34 -13.08 -4.79 31.39
N LEU A 35 -13.33 -6.06 31.08
CA LEU A 35 -13.56 -7.13 32.07
C LEU A 35 -12.28 -7.52 32.83
N ARG A 36 -11.10 -7.41 32.20
CA ARG A 36 -9.81 -7.61 32.88
C ARG A 36 -9.46 -6.49 33.85
N ALA A 37 -9.87 -5.25 33.56
CA ALA A 37 -9.75 -4.13 34.49
C ALA A 37 -10.68 -4.26 35.71
N LEU A 38 -11.71 -5.13 35.64
CA LEU A 38 -12.67 -5.42 36.72
C LEU A 38 -12.33 -6.70 37.52
N GLY A 39 -11.13 -7.28 37.35
CA GLY A 39 -10.69 -8.43 38.13
C GLY A 39 -11.46 -9.73 37.86
N TRP A 40 -12.20 -9.82 36.76
CA TRP A 40 -12.99 -11.01 36.44
C TRP A 40 -12.07 -12.18 36.00
N GLN A 41 -11.86 -13.16 36.88
CA GLN A 41 -11.34 -14.47 36.51
C GLN A 41 -12.43 -15.25 35.77
N ARG A 42 -12.11 -15.76 34.57
CA ARG A 42 -13.01 -16.67 33.85
C ARG A 42 -13.32 -17.87 34.75
N PRO A 43 -14.60 -18.25 34.95
CA PRO A 43 -14.89 -19.58 35.47
C PRO A 43 -14.31 -20.58 34.45
N GLU A 44 -13.52 -21.51 34.96
CA GLU A 44 -12.90 -22.59 34.20
C GLU A 44 -14.04 -23.46 33.65
N VAL A 45 -14.44 -23.19 32.40
CA VAL A 45 -15.35 -24.06 31.68
C VAL A 45 -14.53 -25.27 31.29
N GLU A 46 -14.86 -26.40 31.89
CA GLU A 46 -14.33 -27.74 31.62
C GLU A 46 -14.55 -28.09 30.14
N GLU A 47 -13.62 -27.68 29.28
CA GLU A 47 -13.63 -28.00 27.86
C GLU A 47 -13.23 -29.47 27.68
N LYS A 48 -14.19 -30.31 27.31
CA LYS A 48 -13.97 -31.73 27.00
C LYS A 48 -12.83 -31.90 25.97
N PRO A 49 -11.74 -32.62 26.30
CA PRO A 49 -10.50 -32.68 25.51
C PRO A 49 -10.66 -33.36 24.14
N ALA A 50 -11.68 -34.20 23.97
CA ALA A 50 -11.86 -35.03 22.77
C ALA A 50 -12.20 -34.24 21.48
N ILE A 51 -12.76 -33.03 21.60
CA ILE A 51 -13.14 -32.21 20.43
C ILE A 51 -11.96 -31.35 19.97
N LYS A 52 -11.16 -30.82 20.90
CA LYS A 52 -9.95 -30.04 20.59
C LYS A 52 -8.90 -30.91 19.87
N GLU A 53 -8.62 -32.11 20.37
CA GLU A 53 -7.62 -32.99 19.75
C GLU A 53 -8.02 -33.45 18.33
N ARG A 54 -9.31 -33.75 18.10
CA ARG A 54 -9.81 -34.13 16.77
C ARG A 54 -9.83 -32.94 15.80
N PHE A 55 -10.11 -31.74 16.30
CA PHE A 55 -10.09 -30.52 15.51
C PHE A 55 -8.65 -30.10 15.16
N GLU A 56 -7.70 -30.28 16.09
CA GLU A 56 -6.26 -30.05 15.86
C GLU A 56 -5.65 -31.08 14.90
N GLN A 57 -6.04 -32.36 14.97
CA GLN A 57 -5.62 -33.39 14.02
C GLN A 57 -6.19 -33.17 12.60
N ALA A 58 -7.44 -32.71 12.48
CA ALA A 58 -8.04 -32.37 11.20
C ALA A 58 -7.49 -31.06 10.59
N LEU A 59 -7.07 -30.11 11.44
CA LEU A 59 -6.53 -28.81 11.03
C LEU A 59 -5.02 -28.81 10.81
N ASN A 60 -4.26 -29.80 11.27
CA ASN A 60 -2.81 -29.89 11.06
C ASN A 60 -2.37 -30.03 9.58
N PRO A 61 -3.04 -30.80 8.70
CA PRO A 61 -2.72 -30.77 7.27
C PRO A 61 -3.22 -29.48 6.60
N LEU A 62 -4.30 -28.88 7.11
CA LEU A 62 -4.89 -27.66 6.56
C LEU A 62 -4.12 -26.39 6.95
N SER A 63 -3.51 -26.36 8.14
CA SER A 63 -2.68 -25.26 8.65
C SER A 63 -1.30 -25.21 7.98
N LYS A 64 -0.77 -26.35 7.53
CA LYS A 64 0.42 -26.42 6.67
C LYS A 64 0.13 -26.03 5.21
N ALA A 65 -1.10 -26.24 4.73
CA ALA A 65 -1.52 -25.90 3.37
C ALA A 65 -2.04 -24.45 3.24
N LEU A 66 -2.39 -23.79 4.34
CA LEU A 66 -2.67 -22.36 4.41
C LEU A 66 -1.37 -21.61 4.74
N PRO A 67 -0.71 -20.95 3.75
CA PRO A 67 0.54 -20.25 3.98
C PRO A 67 0.22 -18.92 4.67
N LEU A 68 0.05 -18.95 5.98
CA LEU A 68 0.11 -17.77 6.83
C LEU A 68 1.34 -17.93 7.72
N SER A 69 2.52 -17.98 7.07
CA SER A 69 3.79 -17.91 7.77
C SER A 69 3.80 -16.65 8.65
N ALA A 70 4.08 -16.80 9.94
CA ALA A 70 4.06 -15.70 10.90
C ALA A 70 4.92 -14.48 10.46
N SER A 71 5.93 -14.72 9.62
CA SER A 71 6.77 -13.69 9.00
C SER A 71 6.11 -12.95 7.83
N GLU A 72 5.19 -13.56 7.08
CA GLU A 72 4.41 -12.88 6.04
C GLU A 72 3.31 -12.00 6.65
N MET A 73 2.74 -12.44 7.78
CA MET A 73 1.74 -11.67 8.52
C MET A 73 2.33 -10.38 9.10
N SER A 74 3.56 -10.43 9.64
CA SER A 74 4.23 -9.25 10.18
C SER A 74 4.59 -8.22 9.09
N ARG A 75 5.07 -8.67 7.93
CA ARG A 75 5.34 -7.81 6.77
C ARG A 75 4.06 -7.18 6.21
N THR A 76 2.99 -7.96 6.09
CA THR A 76 1.69 -7.47 5.62
C THR A 76 1.10 -6.45 6.60
N ARG A 77 1.25 -6.69 7.91
CA ARG A 77 0.87 -5.72 8.94
C ARG A 77 1.66 -4.42 8.81
N ALA A 78 2.97 -4.48 8.58
CA ALA A 78 3.78 -3.28 8.36
C ALA A 78 3.29 -2.48 7.13
N TRP A 79 2.97 -3.16 6.03
CA TRP A 79 2.38 -2.53 4.84
C TRP A 79 1.00 -1.91 5.09
N LEU A 80 0.14 -2.56 5.87
CA LEU A 80 -1.16 -2.00 6.27
C LEU A 80 -0.99 -0.75 7.13
N VAL A 81 -0.05 -0.76 8.08
CA VAL A 81 0.28 0.42 8.89
C VAL A 81 0.79 1.57 8.00
N GLN A 82 1.64 1.27 7.01
CA GLN A 82 2.11 2.26 6.03
C GLN A 82 0.98 2.79 5.14
N ALA A 83 -0.04 1.98 4.86
CA ALA A 83 -1.26 2.42 4.16
C ALA A 83 -2.21 3.25 5.05
N GLY A 84 -1.94 3.37 6.36
CA GLY A 84 -2.79 4.07 7.33
C GLY A 84 -3.76 3.18 8.11
N TYR A 85 -3.79 1.87 7.82
CA TYR A 85 -4.65 0.89 8.48
C TYR A 85 -3.94 0.24 9.67
N ARG A 86 -4.28 0.69 10.88
CA ARG A 86 -3.53 0.35 12.10
C ARG A 86 -4.19 -0.76 12.94
N ASP A 87 -5.51 -0.94 12.83
CA ASP A 87 -6.20 -1.95 13.64
C ASP A 87 -5.86 -3.37 13.19
N ALA A 88 -5.74 -4.28 14.16
CA ALA A 88 -5.52 -5.70 13.92
C ALA A 88 -6.60 -6.32 13.01
N ARG A 89 -7.83 -5.77 13.03
CA ARG A 89 -8.93 -6.17 12.16
C ARG A 89 -8.61 -6.02 10.67
N HIS A 90 -7.86 -4.99 10.29
CA HIS A 90 -7.51 -4.75 8.88
C HIS A 90 -6.64 -5.86 8.31
N LEU A 91 -5.80 -6.51 9.13
CA LEU A 91 -5.01 -7.65 8.69
C LEU A 91 -5.91 -8.86 8.39
N THR A 92 -6.87 -9.15 9.28
CA THR A 92 -7.85 -10.23 9.07
C THR A 92 -8.70 -9.94 7.83
N ILE A 93 -9.22 -8.71 7.71
CA ILE A 93 -10.05 -8.27 6.58
C ILE A 93 -9.28 -8.39 5.26
N TYR A 94 -8.05 -7.87 5.21
CA TYR A 94 -7.22 -7.94 4.02
C TYR A 94 -6.90 -9.38 3.59
N SER A 95 -6.50 -10.23 4.54
CA SER A 95 -6.20 -11.63 4.26
C SER A 95 -7.42 -12.39 3.75
N GLY A 96 -8.60 -12.15 4.33
CA GLY A 96 -9.81 -12.82 3.87
C GLY A 96 -10.36 -12.29 2.56
N ILE A 97 -10.22 -10.98 2.23
CA ILE A 97 -10.48 -10.47 0.88
C ILE A 97 -9.60 -11.19 -0.15
N ARG A 98 -8.32 -11.40 0.19
CA ARG A 98 -7.35 -12.09 -0.69
C ARG A 98 -7.72 -13.55 -0.92
N MET A 99 -8.15 -14.26 0.14
CA MET A 99 -8.63 -15.64 0.03
C MET A 99 -9.95 -15.72 -0.75
N LEU A 100 -10.90 -14.82 -0.47
CA LEU A 100 -12.20 -14.76 -1.12
C LEU A 100 -12.06 -14.51 -2.62
N LEU A 101 -11.25 -13.53 -3.04
CA LEU A 101 -11.01 -13.26 -4.46
C LEU A 101 -10.32 -14.43 -5.17
N GLY A 102 -9.37 -15.10 -4.51
CA GLY A 102 -8.76 -16.32 -5.06
C GLY A 102 -9.78 -17.44 -5.23
N LEU A 103 -10.64 -17.66 -4.23
CA LEU A 103 -11.68 -18.69 -4.24
C LEU A 103 -12.77 -18.42 -5.28
N VAL A 104 -13.20 -17.16 -5.42
CA VAL A 104 -14.14 -16.72 -6.47
C VAL A 104 -13.52 -16.88 -7.85
N GLY A 105 -12.22 -16.56 -8.01
CA GLY A 105 -11.50 -16.81 -9.25
C GLY A 105 -11.45 -18.30 -9.62
N LEU A 106 -11.25 -19.17 -8.63
CA LEU A 106 -11.27 -20.63 -8.83
C LEU A 106 -12.68 -21.11 -9.20
N ALA A 107 -13.69 -20.64 -8.48
CA ALA A 107 -15.08 -20.92 -8.76
C ALA A 107 -15.45 -20.58 -10.22
N ALA A 108 -15.05 -19.39 -10.68
CA ALA A 108 -15.34 -18.92 -12.04
C ALA A 108 -14.70 -19.80 -13.12
N VAL A 109 -13.44 -20.25 -12.92
CA VAL A 109 -12.77 -21.13 -13.89
C VAL A 109 -13.39 -22.52 -13.94
N VAL A 110 -13.80 -23.04 -12.79
CA VAL A 110 -14.39 -24.37 -12.72
C VAL A 110 -15.82 -24.38 -13.26
N LEU A 111 -16.61 -23.34 -12.97
CA LEU A 111 -17.97 -23.16 -13.50
C LEU A 111 -18.01 -22.93 -15.01
N SER A 112 -17.02 -22.22 -15.56
CA SER A 112 -16.93 -21.98 -17.00
C SER A 112 -16.53 -23.23 -17.79
N GLY A 113 -16.12 -24.32 -17.14
CA GLY A 113 -15.65 -25.56 -17.79
C GLY A 113 -14.31 -25.42 -18.55
N ALA A 114 -13.81 -24.19 -18.70
CA ALA A 114 -12.58 -23.87 -19.41
C ALA A 114 -11.30 -24.37 -18.70
N GLY A 115 -11.37 -24.55 -17.36
CA GLY A 115 -10.23 -25.00 -16.55
C GLY A 115 -9.76 -26.43 -16.84
N LEU A 116 -10.61 -27.30 -17.40
CA LEU A 116 -10.26 -28.68 -17.76
C LEU A 116 -9.42 -28.76 -19.03
N ASN A 117 -9.56 -27.80 -19.95
CA ASN A 117 -8.88 -27.78 -21.25
C ASN A 117 -7.57 -26.96 -21.23
N SER A 118 -7.36 -26.13 -20.21
CA SER A 118 -6.13 -25.36 -20.06
C SER A 118 -5.74 -25.24 -18.59
N PRO A 119 -4.68 -25.95 -18.14
CA PRO A 119 -4.17 -25.83 -16.77
C PRO A 119 -3.69 -24.40 -16.45
N MET A 120 -3.36 -23.61 -17.48
CA MET A 120 -2.95 -22.22 -17.34
C MET A 120 -4.11 -21.32 -16.87
N LEU A 121 -5.35 -21.57 -17.32
CA LEU A 121 -6.52 -20.84 -16.84
C LEU A 121 -6.92 -21.27 -15.43
N LEU A 122 -6.79 -22.56 -15.12
CA LEU A 122 -7.09 -23.13 -13.80
C LEU A 122 -6.25 -22.51 -12.69
N VAL A 123 -4.97 -22.24 -12.94
CA VAL A 123 -4.06 -21.62 -11.97
C VAL A 123 -4.02 -20.10 -12.12
N GLY A 124 -4.10 -19.58 -13.33
CA GLY A 124 -3.90 -18.16 -13.64
C GLY A 124 -4.96 -17.23 -13.03
N ILE A 125 -6.26 -17.53 -13.20
CA ILE A 125 -7.32 -16.64 -12.72
C ILE A 125 -7.39 -16.58 -11.18
N PRO A 126 -7.32 -17.70 -10.43
CA PRO A 126 -7.27 -17.67 -8.97
C PRO A 126 -6.02 -16.95 -8.44
N ALA A 127 -4.87 -17.18 -9.08
CA ALA A 127 -3.64 -16.49 -8.73
C ALA A 127 -3.79 -14.96 -8.92
N LEU A 128 -4.36 -14.52 -10.04
CA LEU A 128 -4.64 -13.10 -10.27
C LEU A 128 -5.56 -12.53 -9.18
N GLY A 129 -6.66 -13.21 -8.84
CA GLY A 129 -7.55 -12.82 -7.75
C GLY A 129 -6.84 -12.65 -6.40
N PHE A 130 -5.86 -13.50 -6.12
CA PHE A 130 -5.05 -13.45 -4.91
C PHE A 130 -3.96 -12.36 -4.95
N PHE A 131 -3.40 -12.02 -6.11
CA PHE A 131 -2.36 -11.00 -6.24
C PHE A 131 -2.90 -9.56 -6.38
N ILE A 132 -4.12 -9.38 -6.89
CA ILE A 132 -4.74 -8.05 -7.09
C ILE A 132 -4.77 -7.21 -5.80
N PRO A 133 -5.25 -7.71 -4.63
CA PRO A 133 -5.26 -6.93 -3.39
C PRO A 133 -3.87 -6.43 -2.97
N ARG A 134 -2.83 -7.22 -3.24
CA ARG A 134 -1.45 -6.84 -2.93
C ARG A 134 -0.98 -5.68 -3.80
N PHE A 135 -1.37 -5.66 -5.07
CA PHE A 135 -1.06 -4.55 -5.97
C PHE A 135 -1.79 -3.26 -5.54
N ILE A 136 -3.08 -3.36 -5.22
CA ILE A 136 -3.88 -2.24 -4.72
C ILE A 136 -3.27 -1.69 -3.42
N LEU A 137 -2.95 -2.54 -2.46
CA LEU A 137 -2.33 -2.13 -1.20
C LEU A 137 -1.00 -1.40 -1.45
N LYS A 138 -0.14 -1.93 -2.32
CA LYS A 138 1.13 -1.25 -2.68
C LYS A 138 0.88 0.12 -3.32
N ARG A 139 -0.14 0.26 -4.15
CA ARG A 139 -0.52 1.54 -4.75
C ARG A 139 -1.00 2.53 -3.68
N MET A 140 -1.88 2.10 -2.77
CA MET A 140 -2.35 2.92 -1.66
C MET A 140 -1.21 3.39 -0.75
N ILE A 141 -0.24 2.51 -0.46
CA ILE A 141 0.98 2.88 0.30
C ILE A 141 1.74 3.97 -0.45
N LYS A 142 2.03 3.78 -1.74
CA LYS A 142 2.75 4.77 -2.55
C LYS A 142 2.04 6.11 -2.61
N ASP A 143 0.72 6.10 -2.81
CA ASP A 143 -0.09 7.32 -2.88
C ASP A 143 -0.07 8.06 -1.54
N ARG A 144 -0.17 7.34 -0.40
CA ARG A 144 -0.06 7.92 0.94
C ARG A 144 1.34 8.46 1.22
N GLN A 145 2.38 7.70 0.89
CA GLN A 145 3.76 8.13 1.03
C GLN A 145 4.04 9.39 0.23
N LEU A 146 3.50 9.49 -0.99
CA LEU A 146 3.61 10.70 -1.81
C LEU A 146 2.93 11.90 -1.14
N ARG A 147 1.71 11.74 -0.60
CA ARG A 147 1.01 12.83 0.12
C ARG A 147 1.79 13.30 1.34
N ILE A 148 2.34 12.38 2.13
CA ILE A 148 3.21 12.70 3.28
C ILE A 148 4.48 13.43 2.81
N ARG A 149 5.11 12.96 1.73
CA ARG A 149 6.32 13.56 1.16
C ARG A 149 6.09 15.00 0.71
N LEU A 150 4.95 15.27 0.07
CA LEU A 150 4.59 16.60 -0.40
C LEU A 150 4.21 17.56 0.74
N ALA A 151 3.67 17.04 1.84
CA ALA A 151 3.29 17.80 3.03
C ALA A 151 4.49 18.10 3.96
N LEU A 152 5.59 17.36 3.83
CA LEU A 152 6.73 17.45 4.75
C LEU A 152 7.41 18.83 4.78
N PRO A 153 7.70 19.50 3.65
CA PRO A 153 8.31 20.83 3.67
C PRO A 153 7.45 21.84 4.43
N ASP A 154 6.14 21.87 4.13
CA ASP A 154 5.19 22.80 4.75
C ASP A 154 5.10 22.57 6.27
N ALA A 155 5.13 21.31 6.71
CA ALA A 155 5.20 20.97 8.13
C ALA A 155 6.49 21.46 8.80
N LEU A 156 7.63 21.34 8.12
CA LEU A 156 8.92 21.76 8.65
C LEU A 156 9.00 23.28 8.76
N ASP A 157 8.50 24.02 7.77
CA ASP A 157 8.47 25.48 7.82
C ASP A 157 7.70 25.99 9.03
N LEU A 158 6.52 25.41 9.30
CA LEU A 158 5.74 25.76 10.50
C LEU A 158 6.45 25.32 11.78
N THR A 159 7.14 24.18 11.78
CA THR A 159 7.91 23.72 12.94
C THR A 159 9.08 24.67 13.23
N VAL A 160 9.79 25.14 12.20
CA VAL A 160 10.87 26.13 12.31
C VAL A 160 10.35 27.42 12.95
N ILE A 161 9.25 27.96 12.44
CA ILE A 161 8.64 29.19 12.99
C ILE A 161 8.27 29.00 14.47
N CYS A 162 7.67 27.86 14.82
CA CYS A 162 7.29 27.54 16.20
C CYS A 162 8.52 27.44 17.13
N VAL A 163 9.58 26.77 16.71
CA VAL A 163 10.82 26.61 17.50
C VAL A 163 11.55 27.94 17.66
N GLU A 164 11.56 28.79 16.63
CA GLU A 164 12.14 30.14 16.71
C GLU A 164 11.36 31.09 17.61
N ALA A 165 10.04 30.89 17.70
CA ALA A 165 9.20 31.57 18.69
C ALA A 165 9.41 31.05 20.13
N GLY A 166 10.31 30.09 20.34
CA GLY A 166 10.70 29.57 21.66
C GLY A 166 9.91 28.34 22.13
N LEU A 167 9.10 27.71 21.26
CA LEU A 167 8.44 26.46 21.62
C LEU A 167 9.45 25.30 21.65
N ALA A 168 9.31 24.42 22.64
CA ALA A 168 10.02 23.14 22.62
C ALA A 168 9.60 22.33 21.39
N LEU A 169 10.52 21.59 20.77
CA LEU A 169 10.25 20.82 19.54
C LEU A 169 9.00 19.95 19.64
N ASP A 170 8.79 19.31 20.78
CA ASP A 170 7.65 18.40 20.99
C ASP A 170 6.31 19.16 21.01
N GLN A 171 6.31 20.38 21.55
CA GLN A 171 5.16 21.30 21.52
C GLN A 171 4.95 21.88 20.12
N ALA A 172 6.03 22.22 19.41
CA ALA A 172 5.98 22.68 18.03
C ALA A 172 5.37 21.61 17.11
N MET A 173 5.82 20.36 17.18
CA MET A 173 5.28 19.26 16.38
C MET A 173 3.79 18.99 16.68
N MET A 174 3.37 19.14 17.94
CA MET A 174 1.96 19.05 18.31
C MET A 174 1.13 20.15 17.65
N ARG A 175 1.58 21.40 17.78
CA ARG A 175 0.88 22.56 17.21
C ARG A 175 0.78 22.47 15.69
N VAL A 176 1.90 22.14 15.05
CA VAL A 176 1.99 21.93 13.60
C VAL A 176 1.08 20.79 13.15
N GLY A 177 0.98 19.70 13.93
CA GLY A 177 0.06 18.61 13.66
C GLY A 177 -1.41 19.06 13.62
N GLU A 178 -1.83 19.97 14.50
CA GLU A 178 -3.17 20.54 14.51
C GLU A 178 -3.40 21.48 13.31
N ASP A 179 -2.43 22.36 13.04
CA ASP A 179 -2.52 23.36 11.97
C ASP A 179 -2.48 22.71 10.55
N LEU A 180 -1.83 21.55 10.40
CA LEU A 180 -1.82 20.79 9.13
C LEU A 180 -3.09 20.01 8.84
N ARG A 181 -3.97 19.80 9.82
CA ARG A 181 -5.15 18.94 9.69
C ARG A 181 -6.05 19.24 8.47
N PRO A 182 -6.37 20.51 8.14
CA PRO A 182 -7.22 20.81 6.98
C PRO A 182 -6.53 20.54 5.62
N SER A 183 -5.21 20.75 5.53
CA SER A 183 -4.48 20.65 4.25
C SER A 183 -3.90 19.24 4.03
N HIS A 184 -3.38 18.63 5.09
CA HIS A 184 -2.58 17.41 5.06
C HIS A 184 -2.94 16.45 6.21
N PRO A 185 -4.13 15.82 6.16
CA PRO A 185 -4.61 14.95 7.23
C PRO A 185 -3.70 13.73 7.49
N ASP A 186 -3.08 13.17 6.43
CA ASP A 186 -2.19 12.00 6.57
C ASP A 186 -0.95 12.26 7.44
N LEU A 187 -0.36 13.47 7.33
CA LEU A 187 0.81 13.86 8.13
C LEU A 187 0.40 14.37 9.51
N SER A 188 -0.71 15.09 9.59
CA SER A 188 -1.35 15.53 10.84
C SER A 188 -1.60 14.34 11.79
N ASP A 189 -2.20 13.26 11.28
CA ASP A 189 -2.46 12.03 12.06
C ASP A 189 -1.16 11.40 12.60
N GLU A 190 -0.07 11.44 11.82
CA GLU A 190 1.21 10.88 12.23
C GLU A 190 1.92 11.74 13.28
N PHE A 191 1.79 13.06 13.22
CA PHE A 191 2.28 14.00 14.25
C PHE A 191 1.45 13.90 15.53
N HIS A 192 0.14 13.69 15.41
CA HIS A 192 -0.72 13.42 16.57
C HIS A 192 -0.31 12.13 17.28
N LEU A 193 -0.06 11.05 16.53
CA LEU A 193 0.43 9.78 17.08
C LEU A 193 1.83 9.91 17.69
N LEU A 194 2.74 10.64 17.04
CA LEU A 194 4.06 10.94 17.59
C LEU A 194 3.93 11.63 18.95
N THR A 195 3.05 12.63 19.03
CA THR A 195 2.79 13.37 20.27
C THR A 195 2.19 12.48 21.35
N LEU A 196 1.25 11.59 20.98
CA LEU A 196 0.66 10.63 21.89
C LEU A 196 1.70 9.65 22.45
N GLU A 197 2.63 9.19 21.60
CA GLU A 197 3.74 8.32 22.02
C GLU A 197 4.68 9.02 23.03
N MET A 198 5.02 10.28 22.78
CA MET A 198 5.85 11.06 23.70
C MET A 198 5.11 11.34 25.02
N ARG A 199 3.82 11.67 24.98
CA ARG A 199 2.97 11.84 26.18
C ARG A 199 2.80 10.55 26.98
N ALA A 200 2.86 9.39 26.32
CA ALA A 200 2.86 8.09 26.96
C ALA A 200 4.23 7.72 27.60
N GLY A 201 5.20 8.64 27.58
CA GLY A 201 6.51 8.46 28.20
C GLY A 201 7.55 7.77 27.33
N LYS A 202 7.27 7.53 26.03
CA LYS A 202 8.31 7.00 25.12
C LYS A 202 9.41 8.04 24.91
N PRO A 203 10.70 7.63 24.90
CA PRO A 203 11.79 8.53 24.55
C PRO A 203 11.58 9.15 23.18
N ARG A 204 11.87 10.45 23.04
CA ARG A 204 11.69 11.21 21.79
C ARG A 204 12.33 10.53 20.58
N ALA A 205 13.58 10.09 20.72
CA ALA A 205 14.30 9.41 19.65
C ALA A 205 13.61 8.12 19.19
N GLU A 206 12.96 7.40 20.11
CA GLU A 206 12.19 6.20 19.78
C GLU A 206 10.87 6.54 19.09
N ALA A 207 10.14 7.56 19.57
CA ALA A 207 8.91 8.03 18.96
C ALA A 207 9.13 8.52 17.51
N LEU A 208 10.22 9.26 17.27
CA LEU A 208 10.63 9.68 15.93
C LEU A 208 11.01 8.49 15.04
N ARG A 209 11.69 7.46 15.57
CA ARG A 209 11.98 6.23 14.81
C ARG A 209 10.69 5.48 14.45
N ASN A 210 9.71 5.43 15.36
CA ASN A 210 8.42 4.83 15.09
C ASN A 210 7.67 5.58 13.97
N LEU A 211 7.77 6.91 13.93
CA LEU A 211 7.24 7.72 12.82
C LEU A 211 7.83 7.27 11.47
N VAL A 212 9.15 7.01 11.38
CA VAL A 212 9.79 6.50 10.16
C VAL A 212 9.24 5.13 9.76
N VAL A 213 9.07 4.22 10.73
CA VAL A 213 8.54 2.87 10.46
C VAL A 213 7.10 2.94 9.96
N ARG A 214 6.27 3.80 10.55
CA ARG A 214 4.85 3.98 10.19
C ARG A 214 4.66 4.65 8.84
N THR A 215 5.46 5.66 8.51
CA THR A 215 5.33 6.40 7.24
C THR A 215 6.03 5.68 6.08
N GLY A 216 7.21 5.10 6.33
CA GLY A 216 8.04 4.47 5.31
C GLY A 216 8.56 5.44 4.24
N VAL A 217 8.58 6.75 4.52
CA VAL A 217 9.05 7.78 3.59
C VAL A 217 10.52 8.09 3.86
N ASP A 218 11.36 8.08 2.83
CA ASP A 218 12.80 8.29 2.96
C ASP A 218 13.17 9.70 3.43
N ASP A 219 12.43 10.73 3.00
CA ASP A 219 12.64 12.12 3.41
C ASP A 219 12.37 12.30 4.92
N VAL A 220 11.37 11.57 5.46
CA VAL A 220 11.07 11.53 6.90
C VAL A 220 12.18 10.76 7.65
N ARG A 221 12.71 9.68 7.07
CA ARG A 221 13.85 8.95 7.64
C ARG A 221 15.08 9.85 7.79
N SER A 222 15.41 10.60 6.74
CA SER A 222 16.53 11.54 6.73
C SER A 222 16.35 12.63 7.78
N LEU A 223 15.17 13.27 7.80
CA LEU A 223 14.80 14.28 8.81
C LEU A 223 14.97 13.74 10.24
N VAL A 224 14.41 12.57 10.53
CA VAL A 224 14.45 11.97 11.87
C VAL A 224 15.89 11.64 12.28
N ALA A 225 16.71 11.15 11.35
CA ALA A 225 18.13 10.91 11.64
C ALA A 225 18.84 12.20 12.06
N THR A 226 18.61 13.30 11.32
CA THR A 226 19.14 14.62 11.64
C THR A 226 18.63 15.14 12.98
N LEU A 227 17.32 15.02 13.27
CA LEU A 227 16.73 15.47 14.53
C LEU A 227 17.24 14.70 15.76
N VAL A 228 17.38 13.38 15.63
CA VAL A 228 17.95 12.54 16.71
C VAL A 228 19.43 12.87 16.94
N GLN A 229 20.16 13.23 15.89
CA GLN A 229 21.53 13.69 15.99
C GLN A 229 21.61 15.06 16.68
N THR A 230 20.82 16.04 16.25
CA THR A 230 20.87 17.39 16.83
C THR A 230 20.44 17.43 18.29
N ASP A 231 19.46 16.61 18.68
CA ASP A 231 19.08 16.40 20.07
C ASP A 231 20.28 15.95 20.93
N ARG A 232 21.05 14.99 20.43
CA ARG A 232 22.17 14.39 21.17
C ARG A 232 23.39 15.30 21.27
N PHE A 233 23.62 16.17 20.28
CA PHE A 233 24.82 17.02 20.19
C PHE A 233 24.56 18.50 20.50
N GLY A 234 23.31 18.89 20.82
CA GLY A 234 22.97 20.24 21.27
C GLY A 234 23.10 21.34 20.20
N THR A 235 23.32 20.98 18.93
CA THR A 235 23.32 21.93 17.80
C THR A 235 21.92 22.51 17.61
N SER A 236 21.81 23.76 17.13
CA SER A 236 20.50 24.42 17.00
C SER A 236 19.54 23.62 16.10
N VAL A 237 18.50 23.06 16.72
CA VAL A 237 17.46 22.25 16.05
C VAL A 237 16.78 23.05 14.94
N ALA A 238 16.57 24.35 15.16
CA ALA A 238 16.02 25.27 14.17
C ALA A 238 16.87 25.33 12.88
N GLN A 239 18.21 25.39 13.01
CA GLN A 239 19.09 25.45 11.83
C GLN A 239 19.06 24.14 11.04
N ALA A 240 19.04 23.00 11.72
CA ALA A 240 18.93 21.70 11.06
C ALA A 240 17.58 21.53 10.34
N LEU A 241 16.48 21.97 10.96
CA LEU A 241 15.16 21.98 10.34
C LEU A 241 15.11 22.91 9.10
N ARG A 242 15.69 24.11 9.17
CA ARG A 242 15.78 25.06 8.04
C ARG A 242 16.52 24.46 6.84
N VAL A 243 17.73 23.95 7.08
CA VAL A 243 18.55 23.33 6.02
C VAL A 243 17.83 22.14 5.38
N HIS A 244 17.14 21.33 6.19
CA HIS A 244 16.37 20.20 5.66
C HIS A 244 15.12 20.65 4.88
N SER A 245 14.41 21.68 5.34
CA SER A 245 13.26 22.24 4.61
C SER A 245 13.67 22.80 3.25
N ASP A 246 14.75 23.58 3.20
CA ASP A 246 15.27 24.14 1.95
C ASP A 246 15.69 23.04 0.98
N SER A 247 16.36 21.99 1.48
CA SER A 247 16.72 20.82 0.65
C SER A 247 15.48 20.15 0.04
N LEU A 248 14.41 19.93 0.82
CA LEU A 248 13.19 19.33 0.30
C LEU A 248 12.46 20.24 -0.71
N ARG A 249 12.52 21.57 -0.53
CA ARG A 249 11.98 22.53 -1.50
C ARG A 249 12.76 22.48 -2.81
N THR A 250 14.09 22.46 -2.76
CA THR A 250 14.94 22.29 -3.95
C THR A 250 14.63 20.99 -4.65
N GLU A 251 14.49 19.88 -3.92
CA GLU A 251 14.17 18.58 -4.50
C GLU A 251 12.76 18.55 -5.13
N ARG A 252 11.77 19.18 -4.49
CA ARG A 252 10.41 19.35 -5.06
C ARG A 252 10.46 20.10 -6.39
N ARG A 253 11.27 21.17 -6.48
CA ARG A 253 11.47 21.93 -7.71
C ARG A 253 12.17 21.09 -8.80
N GLN A 254 13.26 20.41 -8.46
CA GLN A 254 13.98 19.53 -9.40
C GLN A 254 13.09 18.43 -9.95
N ARG A 255 12.25 17.80 -9.12
CA ARG A 255 11.29 16.79 -9.58
C ARG A 255 10.24 17.36 -10.52
N ALA A 256 9.77 18.58 -10.26
CA ALA A 256 8.85 19.26 -11.17
C ALA A 256 9.52 19.57 -12.52
N GLU A 257 10.77 20.04 -12.49
CA GLU A 257 11.59 20.28 -13.68
C GLU A 257 11.87 18.98 -14.45
N GLU A 258 12.20 17.88 -13.77
CA GLU A 258 12.35 16.56 -14.38
C GLU A 258 11.06 16.05 -15.03
N GLN A 259 9.91 16.24 -14.37
CA GLN A 259 8.61 15.84 -14.92
C GLN A 259 8.25 16.67 -16.17
N ALA A 260 8.54 17.98 -16.14
CA ALA A 260 8.39 18.84 -17.31
C ALA A 260 9.30 18.38 -18.46
N ALA A 261 10.58 18.13 -18.19
CA ALA A 261 11.54 17.65 -19.20
C ALA A 261 11.15 16.30 -19.81
N LYS A 262 10.70 15.34 -18.97
CA LYS A 262 10.20 14.03 -19.43
C LYS A 262 8.93 14.17 -20.30
N THR A 263 8.10 15.18 -20.05
CA THR A 263 6.91 15.45 -20.87
C THR A 263 7.31 15.93 -22.27
N THR A 264 8.31 16.78 -22.40
CA THR A 264 8.86 17.22 -23.70
C THR A 264 9.37 16.04 -24.53
N ILE A 265 10.11 15.11 -23.92
CA ILE A 265 10.65 13.94 -24.64
C ILE A 265 9.52 13.00 -25.10
N LYS A 266 8.44 12.85 -24.32
CA LYS A 266 7.28 12.02 -24.69
C LYS A 266 6.48 12.56 -25.88
N MET A 267 6.63 13.83 -26.24
CA MET A 267 5.99 14.44 -27.41
C MET A 267 6.73 14.12 -28.73
N VAL A 268 7.98 13.65 -28.65
CA VAL A 268 8.82 13.39 -29.83
C VAL A 268 8.30 12.21 -30.68
N PRO A 269 7.91 11.04 -30.13
CA PRO A 269 7.49 9.91 -30.96
C PRO A 269 6.23 10.20 -31.81
N PRO A 270 5.15 10.79 -31.27
CA PRO A 270 4.02 11.22 -32.09
C PRO A 270 4.44 12.19 -33.18
N LEU A 271 5.26 13.20 -32.84
CA LEU A 271 5.73 14.20 -33.79
C LEU A 271 6.53 13.57 -34.94
N VAL A 272 7.45 12.65 -34.63
CA VAL A 272 8.22 11.92 -35.65
C VAL A 272 7.29 11.10 -36.53
N VAL A 273 6.33 10.35 -35.97
CA VAL A 273 5.39 9.54 -36.76
C VAL A 273 4.52 10.42 -37.67
N PHE A 274 3.97 11.52 -37.15
CA PHE A 274 3.08 12.40 -37.92
C PHE A 274 3.80 13.28 -38.94
N VAL A 275 5.10 13.56 -38.78
CA VAL A 275 5.87 14.39 -39.72
C VAL A 275 6.65 13.52 -40.71
N LEU A 276 7.35 12.48 -40.24
CA LEU A 276 8.22 11.66 -41.07
C LEU A 276 7.43 10.75 -42.03
N VAL A 277 6.36 10.10 -41.56
CA VAL A 277 5.61 9.13 -42.39
C VAL A 277 4.95 9.81 -43.59
N PRO A 278 4.27 10.97 -43.47
CA PRO A 278 3.73 11.66 -44.63
C PRO A 278 4.81 12.18 -45.59
N ILE A 279 5.93 12.70 -45.08
CA ILE A 279 7.04 13.16 -45.92
C ILE A 279 7.61 12.00 -46.74
N LEU A 280 7.79 10.82 -46.13
CA LEU A 280 8.25 9.62 -46.83
C LEU A 280 7.27 9.22 -47.95
N PHE A 281 5.96 9.25 -47.66
CA PHE A 281 4.93 8.94 -48.65
C PHE A 281 4.89 9.94 -49.82
N VAL A 282 5.02 11.24 -49.54
CA VAL A 282 5.02 12.28 -50.57
C VAL A 282 6.27 12.22 -51.45
N THR A 283 7.43 11.91 -50.87
CA THR A 283 8.71 11.89 -51.60
C THR A 283 8.93 10.59 -52.37
N ILE A 284 8.69 9.43 -51.74
CA ILE A 284 8.95 8.11 -52.34
C ILE A 284 7.76 7.62 -53.17
N GLY A 285 6.53 8.00 -52.81
CA GLY A 285 5.30 7.60 -53.50
C GLY A 285 5.35 7.74 -55.03
N PRO A 286 5.64 8.93 -55.59
CA PRO A 286 5.71 9.10 -57.05
C PRO A 286 6.85 8.31 -57.69
N ALA A 287 8.00 8.19 -57.02
CA ALA A 287 9.14 7.43 -57.52
C ALA A 287 8.80 5.92 -57.64
N VAL A 288 8.09 5.36 -56.67
CA VAL A 288 7.62 3.97 -56.71
C VAL A 288 6.58 3.78 -57.81
N ILE A 289 5.62 4.69 -57.96
CA ILE A 289 4.61 4.62 -59.04
C ILE A 289 5.28 4.65 -60.42
N GLN A 290 6.30 5.49 -60.60
CA GLN A 290 7.08 5.53 -61.84
C GLN A 290 7.84 4.22 -62.08
N LEU A 291 8.52 3.69 -61.05
CA LEU A 291 9.27 2.44 -61.16
C LEU A 291 8.37 1.26 -61.53
N VAL A 292 7.18 1.18 -60.92
CA VAL A 292 6.18 0.13 -61.20
C VAL A 292 5.69 0.23 -62.64
N ARG A 293 5.39 1.45 -63.14
CA ARG A 293 4.98 1.66 -64.54
C ARG A 293 6.10 1.28 -65.54
N MET A 294 7.35 1.42 -65.15
CA MET A 294 8.51 1.08 -66.00
C MET A 294 8.79 -0.43 -66.01
N LEU A 295 8.59 -1.12 -64.88
CA LEU A 295 8.84 -2.56 -64.73
C LEU A 295 7.64 -3.44 -65.14
N LEU A 296 6.42 -2.92 -65.08
CA LEU A 296 5.22 -3.54 -65.63
C LEU A 296 4.75 -2.71 -66.84
N PRO A 297 5.40 -2.80 -68.01
CA PRO A 297 4.80 -2.29 -69.23
C PRO A 297 3.51 -3.07 -69.43
N GLU A 298 2.40 -2.35 -69.68
CA GLU A 298 1.10 -2.95 -69.89
C GLU A 298 1.21 -4.07 -70.93
N GLY A 299 1.16 -5.31 -70.44
CA GLY A 299 0.93 -6.48 -71.25
C GLY A 299 -0.51 -6.43 -71.75
N GLY A 300 -0.71 -5.67 -72.83
CA GLY A 300 -1.80 -5.78 -73.79
C GLY A 300 -3.22 -5.54 -73.27
N ARG A 301 -3.75 -4.35 -73.57
CA ARG A 301 -4.78 -4.21 -74.61
C ARG A 301 -4.91 -2.78 -75.10
#